data_AF-G7SQ11-F1
#
_entry.id   AF-G7SQ11-F1
#
_cell.length_a   1.000
_cell.length_b   1.000
_cell.length_c   1.000
_cell.angle_alpha   90.00
_cell.angle_beta   90.00
_cell.angle_gamma   90.00
#
_symmetry.space_group_name_H-M   'P 1'
#
loop_
_entity.id
_entity.type
_entity.pdbx_description
1 polymer ?
#
loop_
_entity_poly.entity_id
_entity_poly.type
_entity_poly.pdbx_seq_one_letter_code
_entity_poly.pdbx_strand_id
1 'polypeptide(L)'
;MKGKQYIFRSHLVSGEIIFKYDFHGFLREVIFPESLSLSHYIWIGKYLPYNESIINRMKNSRAAFSIEEIPADLSFNRFWSDYRYKVGKKKMAENIWNRMSLSDRVKALSYIPKYLDHIRRTGHDQAYPTTYLNQRYFDS
;
A
#
# COMPACT_ATOMS: atom_id res chain seq x y z
N MET A 1 -17.19 0.70 -12.02
CA MET A 1 -15.74 0.73 -11.72
C MET A 1 -15.51 1.60 -10.48
N LYS A 2 -14.34 1.62 -9.84
CA LYS A 2 -13.95 2.59 -8.79
C LYS A 2 -12.69 3.33 -9.26
N GLY A 3 -12.60 4.64 -9.04
CA GLY A 3 -11.39 5.41 -9.42
C GLY A 3 -10.20 5.06 -8.54
N LYS A 4 -9.01 5.54 -8.90
CA LYS A 4 -7.76 5.18 -8.21
C LYS A 4 -7.67 5.80 -6.83
N GLN A 5 -6.94 5.13 -5.96
CA GLN A 5 -6.66 5.61 -4.61
C GLN A 5 -5.17 5.52 -4.34
N TYR A 6 -4.66 6.49 -3.59
CA TYR A 6 -3.25 6.57 -3.25
C TYR A 6 -3.07 6.81 -1.77
N ILE A 7 -2.08 6.15 -1.21
CA ILE A 7 -1.68 6.31 0.18
C ILE A 7 -0.40 7.13 0.24
N PHE A 8 -0.45 8.23 0.98
CA PHE A 8 0.66 9.15 1.20
C PHE A 8 1.19 8.98 2.62
N ARG A 9 2.50 8.84 2.76
CA ARG A 9 3.20 8.67 4.03
C ARG A 9 4.41 9.59 4.11
N SER A 10 4.65 10.17 5.26
CA SER A 10 5.81 11.02 5.51
C SER A 10 6.33 10.74 6.91
N HIS A 11 7.64 10.81 7.11
CA HIS A 11 8.23 10.74 8.46
C HIS A 11 7.76 11.89 9.37
N LEU A 12 7.19 12.95 8.79
CA LEU A 12 6.67 14.10 9.51
C LEU A 12 5.25 13.88 10.06
N VAL A 13 4.49 12.93 9.49
CA VAL A 13 3.09 12.67 9.82
C VAL A 13 2.98 11.36 10.60
N SER A 14 2.30 11.38 11.75
CA SER A 14 1.83 10.15 12.38
C SER A 14 0.54 9.71 11.68
N GLY A 15 0.64 8.69 10.82
CA GLY A 15 -0.50 8.11 10.10
C GLY A 15 -0.45 8.27 8.58
N GLU A 16 -1.54 7.90 7.91
CA GLU A 16 -1.62 7.76 6.46
C GLU A 16 -2.70 8.65 5.87
N ILE A 17 -2.37 9.39 4.82
CA ILE A 17 -3.34 10.23 4.10
C ILE A 17 -3.76 9.49 2.84
N ILE A 18 -5.06 9.36 2.60
CA ILE A 18 -5.58 8.66 1.42
C ILE A 18 -6.23 9.68 0.49
N PHE A 19 -5.74 9.73 -0.75
CA PHE A 19 -6.33 10.50 -1.83
C PHE A 19 -7.15 9.57 -2.72
N LYS A 20 -8.44 9.87 -2.92
CA LYS A 20 -9.32 9.10 -3.81
C LYS A 20 -9.73 9.94 -5.01
N TYR A 21 -9.60 9.35 -6.19
CA TYR A 21 -9.90 9.98 -7.47
C TYR A 21 -11.12 9.33 -8.12
N ASP A 22 -11.77 10.05 -9.02
CA ASP A 22 -12.78 9.48 -9.93
C ASP A 22 -12.13 8.88 -11.19
N PHE A 23 -12.97 8.45 -12.15
CA PHE A 23 -12.52 7.88 -13.43
C PHE A 23 -11.88 8.88 -14.38
N HIS A 24 -12.13 10.17 -14.16
CA HIS A 24 -11.55 11.25 -14.95
C HIS A 24 -10.24 11.75 -14.33
N GLY A 25 -9.79 11.12 -13.24
CA GLY A 25 -8.54 11.45 -12.56
C GLY A 25 -8.65 12.70 -11.69
N PHE A 26 -9.85 13.16 -11.32
CA PHE A 26 -10.05 14.28 -10.41
C PHE A 26 -10.24 13.81 -8.96
N LEU A 27 -9.63 14.55 -8.03
CA LEU A 27 -9.71 14.26 -6.60
C LEU A 27 -11.15 14.43 -6.11
N ARG A 28 -11.65 13.44 -5.36
CA ARG A 28 -13.01 13.43 -4.79
C ARG A 28 -13.02 13.41 -3.27
N GLU A 29 -12.05 12.74 -2.67
CA GLU A 29 -12.02 12.56 -1.22
C GLU A 29 -10.57 12.54 -0.73
N VAL A 30 -10.35 13.18 0.43
CA VAL A 30 -9.11 13.07 1.20
C VAL A 30 -9.48 12.52 2.56
N ILE A 31 -8.88 11.39 2.93
CA ILE A 31 -9.01 10.82 4.28
C ILE A 31 -7.74 11.16 5.04
N PHE A 32 -7.92 11.81 6.18
CA PHE A 32 -6.84 12.11 7.12
C PHE A 32 -6.77 11.04 8.21
N PRO A 33 -5.57 10.78 8.78
CA PRO A 33 -5.45 10.02 10.01
C PRO A 33 -6.10 10.75 11.19
N GLU A 34 -6.33 10.02 12.29
CA GLU A 34 -6.99 10.56 13.50
C GLU A 34 -6.30 11.80 14.09
N SER A 35 -4.99 11.93 13.92
CA SER A 35 -4.24 13.08 14.37
C SER A 35 -3.36 13.65 13.26
N LEU A 36 -3.42 14.97 13.09
CA LEU A 36 -2.63 15.70 12.10
C LEU A 36 -2.25 17.07 12.67
N SER A 37 -0.99 17.48 12.56
CA SER A 37 -0.57 18.83 12.93
C SER A 37 -1.06 19.89 11.94
N LEU A 38 -1.14 21.15 12.39
CA LEU A 38 -1.48 22.30 11.55
C LEU A 38 -0.57 22.44 10.32
N SER A 39 0.74 22.17 10.48
CA SER A 39 1.70 22.21 9.38
C SER A 39 1.34 21.24 8.24
N HIS A 40 0.77 20.08 8.55
CA HIS A 40 0.30 19.14 7.53
C HIS A 40 -0.95 19.67 6.82
N TYR A 41 -1.92 20.22 7.55
CA TYR A 41 -3.09 20.84 6.91
C TYR A 41 -2.68 21.97 5.94
N ILE A 42 -1.73 22.81 6.35
CA ILE A 42 -1.18 23.88 5.49
C ILE A 42 -0.50 23.29 4.25
N TRP A 43 0.33 22.26 4.42
CA TRP A 43 1.02 21.61 3.30
C TRP A 43 0.02 21.01 2.31
N ILE A 44 -1.01 20.32 2.80
CA ILE A 44 -2.05 19.70 1.97
C ILE A 44 -2.86 20.76 1.26
N GLY A 45 -3.24 21.86 1.91
CA GLY A 45 -3.91 22.98 1.26
C GLY A 45 -3.07 23.60 0.14
N LYS A 46 -1.76 23.72 0.35
CA LYS A 46 -0.83 24.30 -0.65
C LYS A 46 -0.55 23.36 -1.83
N TYR A 47 -0.43 22.06 -1.58
CA TYR A 47 0.03 21.07 -2.56
C TYR A 47 -1.02 20.00 -2.88
N LEU A 48 -2.31 20.32 -2.70
CA LEU A 48 -3.40 19.38 -2.90
C LEU A 48 -3.34 18.78 -4.31
N PRO A 49 -3.16 17.46 -4.47
CA PRO A 49 -3.07 16.86 -5.78
C PRO A 49 -4.47 16.65 -6.36
N TYR A 50 -5.08 17.73 -6.84
CA TYR A 50 -6.45 17.73 -7.37
C TYR A 50 -6.65 16.89 -8.64
N ASN A 51 -5.56 16.44 -9.28
CA ASN A 51 -5.60 15.47 -10.37
C ASN A 51 -4.50 14.40 -10.23
N GLU A 52 -4.72 13.23 -10.85
CA GLU A 52 -3.81 12.07 -10.77
C GLU A 52 -2.40 12.39 -11.31
N SER A 53 -2.30 13.26 -12.33
CA SER A 53 -1.00 13.65 -12.91
C SER A 53 -0.08 14.33 -11.87
N ILE A 54 -0.65 15.04 -10.88
CA ILE A 54 0.12 15.64 -9.79
C ILE A 54 0.68 14.56 -8.88
N ILE A 55 -0.13 13.56 -8.47
CA ILE A 55 0.38 12.43 -7.67
C ILE A 55 1.47 11.69 -8.40
N ASN A 56 1.33 11.44 -9.71
CA ASN A 56 2.34 10.73 -10.48
C ASN A 56 3.66 11.52 -10.56
N ARG A 57 3.61 12.86 -10.59
CA ARG A 57 4.82 13.70 -10.46
C ARG A 57 5.41 13.64 -9.06
N MET A 58 4.57 13.70 -8.02
CA MET A 58 5.01 13.64 -6.63
C MET A 58 5.65 12.30 -6.27
N LYS A 59 5.11 11.17 -6.77
CA LYS A 59 5.69 9.82 -6.65
C LYS A 59 7.14 9.74 -7.08
N ASN A 60 7.48 10.48 -8.14
CA ASN A 60 8.82 10.47 -8.74
C ASN A 60 9.75 11.56 -8.17
N SER A 61 9.26 12.37 -7.22
CA SER A 61 10.07 13.40 -6.58
C SER A 61 10.98 12.81 -5.51
N ARG A 62 12.17 13.39 -5.31
CA ARG A 62 13.10 13.02 -4.20
C ARG A 62 12.64 13.57 -2.84
N ALA A 63 11.33 13.64 -2.61
CA ALA A 63 10.78 14.23 -1.41
C ALA A 63 10.85 13.27 -0.21
N ALA A 64 10.73 13.82 1.00
CA ALA A 64 10.76 13.06 2.27
C ALA A 64 9.45 12.27 2.55
N PHE A 65 8.72 11.88 1.50
CA PHE A 65 7.45 11.17 1.59
C PHE A 65 7.39 10.03 0.57
N SER A 66 6.58 9.01 0.85
CA SER A 66 6.25 7.93 -0.09
C SER A 66 4.79 7.99 -0.51
N ILE A 67 4.53 7.69 -1.78
CA ILE A 67 3.18 7.57 -2.33
C ILE A 67 3.05 6.23 -3.03
N GLU A 68 2.09 5.41 -2.60
CA GLU A 68 1.78 4.13 -3.21
C GLU A 68 0.35 4.14 -3.76
N GLU A 69 0.12 3.44 -4.86
CA GLU A 69 -1.24 3.20 -5.34
C GLU A 69 -1.85 2.08 -4.50
N ILE A 70 -3.08 2.26 -4.04
CA ILE A 70 -3.84 1.24 -3.33
C ILE A 70 -4.44 0.30 -4.36
N PRO A 71 -4.10 -1.00 -4.36
CA PRO A 71 -4.73 -1.97 -5.24
C PRO A 71 -6.26 -1.93 -5.15
N ALA A 72 -6.94 -2.07 -6.29
CA ALA A 72 -8.40 -2.08 -6.34
C ALA A 72 -9.04 -3.22 -5.50
N ASP A 73 -8.30 -4.31 -5.32
CA ASP A 73 -8.66 -5.45 -4.49
C ASP A 73 -7.58 -5.72 -3.44
N LEU A 74 -7.90 -5.42 -2.19
CA LEU A 74 -7.07 -5.68 -1.00
C LEU A 74 -7.59 -6.86 -0.17
N SER A 75 -8.40 -7.73 -0.76
CA SER A 75 -8.92 -8.90 -0.06
C SER A 75 -7.82 -9.91 0.24
N PHE A 76 -8.01 -10.69 1.31
CA PHE A 76 -7.15 -11.85 1.58
C PHE A 76 -7.17 -12.86 0.43
N ASN A 77 -8.31 -13.00 -0.26
CA ASN A 77 -8.42 -13.88 -1.42
C ASN A 77 -7.47 -13.46 -2.54
N ARG A 78 -7.34 -12.15 -2.80
CA ARG A 78 -6.38 -11.63 -3.76
C ARG A 78 -4.95 -11.99 -3.35
N PHE A 79 -4.58 -11.73 -2.10
CA PHE A 79 -3.28 -12.12 -1.55
C PHE A 79 -3.02 -13.61 -1.73
N TRP A 80 -3.97 -14.46 -1.32
CA TRP A 80 -3.84 -15.92 -1.37
C TRP A 80 -3.69 -16.46 -2.80
N SER A 81 -4.36 -15.82 -3.75
CA SER A 81 -4.25 -16.15 -5.18
C SER A 81 -2.89 -15.73 -5.73
N ASP A 82 -2.48 -14.48 -5.52
CA ASP A 82 -1.26 -13.90 -6.09
C ASP A 82 0.01 -14.52 -5.49
N TYR A 83 -0.03 -14.94 -4.22
CA TYR A 83 1.10 -15.57 -3.55
C TYR A 83 1.46 -16.94 -4.13
N ARG A 84 0.50 -17.63 -4.76
CA ARG A 84 0.62 -18.94 -5.46
C ARG A 84 1.02 -20.15 -4.61
N TYR A 85 1.78 -19.96 -3.54
CA TYR A 85 2.26 -21.04 -2.67
C TYR A 85 1.27 -21.34 -1.55
N LYS A 86 0.29 -22.20 -1.86
CA LYS A 86 -0.87 -22.53 -1.00
C LYS A 86 -0.55 -23.56 0.08
N VAL A 87 0.57 -23.39 0.78
CA VAL A 87 1.03 -24.30 1.84
C VAL A 87 0.84 -23.66 3.22
N GLY A 88 0.56 -24.49 4.24
CA GLY A 88 0.42 -24.05 5.63
C GLY A 88 -1.02 -23.68 6.04
N LYS A 89 -1.15 -22.98 7.17
CA LYS A 89 -2.43 -22.70 7.83
C LYS A 89 -3.12 -21.47 7.22
N LYS A 90 -3.90 -21.64 6.15
CA LYS A 90 -4.64 -20.55 5.47
C LYS A 90 -5.40 -19.62 6.44
N LYS A 91 -6.17 -20.18 7.37
CA LYS A 91 -6.94 -19.42 8.37
C LYS A 91 -6.05 -18.54 9.27
N MET A 92 -4.83 -18.99 9.56
CA MET A 92 -3.87 -18.20 10.34
C MET A 92 -3.35 -17.02 9.52
N ALA A 93 -3.02 -17.23 8.23
CA ALA A 93 -2.61 -16.15 7.33
C ALA A 93 -3.73 -15.11 7.17
N GLU A 94 -4.98 -15.56 7.05
CA GLU A 94 -6.15 -14.68 6.98
C GLU A 94 -6.33 -13.85 8.25
N ASN A 95 -6.17 -14.46 9.42
CA ASN A 95 -6.23 -13.74 10.69
C ASN A 95 -5.13 -12.68 10.81
N ILE A 96 -3.91 -12.96 10.34
CA ILE A 96 -2.82 -11.98 10.28
C ILE A 96 -3.20 -10.85 9.33
N TRP A 97 -3.65 -11.18 8.11
CA TRP A 97 -4.10 -10.22 7.10
C TRP A 97 -5.14 -9.25 7.66
N ASN A 98 -6.16 -9.78 8.33
CA ASN A 98 -7.25 -8.98 8.89
C ASN A 98 -6.82 -8.04 10.02
N ARG A 99 -5.68 -8.30 10.67
CA ARG A 99 -5.08 -7.43 11.70
C ARG A 99 -4.09 -6.42 11.14
N MET A 100 -3.62 -6.60 9.91
CA MET A 100 -2.69 -5.67 9.27
C MET A 100 -3.35 -4.32 8.99
N SER A 101 -2.55 -3.26 9.10
CA SER A 101 -2.91 -1.92 8.64
C SER A 101 -3.19 -1.91 7.13
N LEU A 102 -3.92 -0.90 6.65
CA LEU A 102 -4.10 -0.67 5.21
C LEU A 102 -2.73 -0.60 4.51
N SER A 103 -1.81 0.15 5.12
CA SER A 103 -0.41 0.23 4.71
C SER A 103 0.22 -1.10 4.37
N ASP A 104 0.19 -2.01 5.34
CA ASP A 104 0.91 -3.25 5.28
C ASP A 104 0.26 -4.18 4.26
N ARG A 105 -1.06 -4.13 4.11
CA ARG A 105 -1.76 -4.87 3.06
C ARG A 105 -1.38 -4.38 1.67
N VAL A 106 -1.29 -3.06 1.47
CA VAL A 106 -0.86 -2.46 0.20
C VAL A 106 0.58 -2.88 -0.12
N LYS A 107 1.50 -2.76 0.83
CA LYS A 107 2.90 -3.17 0.66
C LYS A 107 3.02 -4.65 0.38
N ALA A 108 2.38 -5.49 1.21
CA ALA A 108 2.40 -6.94 1.06
C ALA A 108 1.93 -7.37 -0.33
N LEU A 109 0.76 -6.92 -0.78
CA LEU A 109 0.28 -7.26 -2.13
C LEU A 109 1.18 -6.74 -3.24
N SER A 110 1.62 -5.48 -3.15
CA SER A 110 2.44 -4.85 -4.18
C SER A 110 3.84 -5.45 -4.29
N TYR A 111 4.35 -6.05 -3.21
CA TYR A 111 5.68 -6.65 -3.16
C TYR A 111 5.73 -8.10 -3.66
N ILE A 112 4.60 -8.81 -3.71
CA ILE A 112 4.55 -10.22 -4.16
C ILE A 112 5.30 -10.45 -5.49
N PRO A 113 5.12 -9.65 -6.56
CA PRO A 113 5.84 -9.88 -7.82
C PRO A 113 7.36 -9.82 -7.67
N LYS A 114 7.89 -8.83 -6.93
CA LYS A 114 9.33 -8.68 -6.66
C LYS A 114 9.85 -9.85 -5.82
N TYR A 115 9.08 -10.28 -4.82
CA TYR A 115 9.44 -11.42 -3.97
C TYR A 115 9.52 -12.74 -4.75
N LEU A 116 8.50 -13.04 -5.56
CA LEU A 116 8.47 -14.25 -6.37
C LEU A 116 9.57 -14.26 -7.43
N ASP A 117 9.90 -13.10 -8.02
CA ASP A 117 11.03 -13.00 -8.95
C ASP A 117 12.37 -13.25 -8.27
N HIS A 118 12.56 -12.71 -7.05
CA HIS A 118 13.76 -12.97 -6.25
C HIS A 118 13.94 -14.47 -5.98
N ILE A 119 12.91 -15.15 -5.48
CA ILE A 119 12.93 -16.61 -5.26
C ILE A 119 13.29 -17.36 -6.54
N ARG A 120 12.64 -17.02 -7.65
CA ARG A 120 12.88 -17.65 -8.96
C ARG A 120 14.32 -17.48 -9.41
N ARG A 121 14.94 -16.32 -9.17
CA ARG A 121 16.33 -16.03 -9.54
C ARG A 121 17.35 -16.69 -8.63
N THR A 122 17.08 -16.76 -7.32
CA THR A 122 18.06 -17.25 -6.34
C THR A 122 17.92 -18.72 -6.02
N GLY A 123 16.82 -19.36 -6.41
CA GLY A 123 16.53 -20.76 -6.07
C GLY A 123 16.23 -20.99 -4.59
N HIS A 124 16.03 -19.94 -3.80
CA HIS A 124 15.64 -20.07 -2.39
C HIS A 124 14.21 -20.59 -2.27
N ASP A 125 13.92 -21.32 -1.20
CA ASP A 125 12.57 -21.77 -0.93
C ASP A 125 11.63 -20.59 -0.67
N GLN A 126 10.43 -20.66 -1.27
CA GLN A 126 9.37 -19.70 -0.98
C GLN A 126 8.89 -19.88 0.46
N ALA A 127 8.86 -18.80 1.23
CA ALA A 127 8.34 -18.83 2.59
C ALA A 127 6.85 -19.20 2.61
N TYR A 128 6.36 -19.79 3.70
CA TYR A 128 4.92 -19.95 3.86
C TYR A 128 4.22 -18.59 3.94
N PRO A 129 2.96 -18.47 3.47
CA PRO A 129 2.21 -17.21 3.53
C PRO A 129 2.18 -16.58 4.93
N THR A 130 2.05 -17.40 5.98
CA THR A 130 2.11 -16.93 7.37
C THR A 130 3.46 -16.33 7.74
N THR A 131 4.56 -16.94 7.27
CA THR A 131 5.93 -16.47 7.51
C THR A 131 6.18 -15.17 6.76
N TYR A 132 5.79 -15.11 5.50
CA TYR A 132 5.88 -13.89 4.69
C TYR A 132 5.19 -12.69 5.36
N LEU A 133 3.97 -12.90 5.87
CA LEU A 133 3.22 -11.85 6.56
C LEU A 133 3.82 -11.47 7.92
N ASN A 134 4.12 -12.46 8.77
CA ASN A 134 4.63 -12.20 10.13
C ASN A 134 6.02 -11.56 10.15
N GLN A 135 6.92 -12.03 9.26
CA GLN A 135 8.29 -11.52 9.16
C GLN A 135 8.38 -10.29 8.25
N ARG A 136 7.24 -9.79 7.76
CA ARG A 136 7.14 -8.55 7.00
C ARG A 136 8.13 -8.48 5.84
N TYR A 137 8.20 -9.55 5.03
CA TYR A 137 9.09 -9.64 3.86
C TYR A 137 8.90 -8.49 2.87
N PHE A 138 7.77 -7.79 2.93
CA PHE A 138 7.40 -6.63 2.12
C PHE A 138 7.99 -5.29 2.61
N ASP A 139 8.76 -5.28 3.70
CA ASP A 139 9.53 -4.10 4.14
C ASP A 139 10.97 -4.07 3.55
N SER A 140 11.28 -4.96 2.59
CA SER A 140 12.62 -5.11 1.94
C SER A 140 12.85 -4.36 0.63
#